data_AF-A0A7X7R0R7-F1
#
_entry.id   AF-A0A7X7R0R7-F1
#
_cell.length_a   1.000
_cell.length_b   1.000
_cell.length_c   1.000
_cell.angle_alpha   90.00
_cell.angle_beta   90.00
_cell.angle_gamma   90.00
#
_symmetry.space_group_name_H-M   'P 1'
#
loop_
_entity.id
_entity.type
_entity.pdbx_description
1 polymer ?
#
loop_
_entity_poly.entity_id
_entity_poly.type
_entity_poly.pdbx_seq_one_letter_code
_entity_poly.pdbx_strand_id
1 'polypeptide(L)'
;AIGVGKLLGNKYLASIITVGCGGLLSLSDWKVVWPIFGCANQLIALFTFVVMLTWLKRNNRRYGMIIIPMILMFIITFAGLIRQAQTSFQSENFLLSFLSGILIVITIFFVINSRKSVNS
;
A
#
# COMPACT_ATOMS: atom_id res chain seq x y z
N ALA A 1 13.59 -22.48 23.40
CA ALA A 1 13.65 -21.72 22.13
C ALA A 1 12.50 -20.72 22.09
N ILE A 2 12.78 -19.43 22.14
CA ILE A 2 11.75 -18.39 22.04
C ILE A 2 11.28 -18.38 20.59
N GLY A 3 10.12 -18.97 20.33
CA GLY A 3 9.57 -19.09 18.99
C GLY A 3 9.40 -17.70 18.38
N VAL A 4 10.03 -17.48 17.23
CA VAL A 4 10.00 -16.22 16.47
C VAL A 4 8.54 -15.75 16.24
N GLY A 5 7.60 -16.69 16.13
CA GLY A 5 6.16 -16.42 16.03
C GLY A 5 5.52 -15.80 17.28
N LYS A 6 6.05 -16.06 18.49
CA LYS A 6 5.53 -15.47 19.74
C LYS A 6 6.08 -14.06 19.99
N LEU A 7 7.29 -13.77 19.47
CA LEU A 7 7.86 -12.43 19.43
C LEU A 7 7.11 -11.56 18.41
N LEU A 8 6.93 -12.04 17.17
CA LEU A 8 6.24 -11.31 16.11
C LEU A 8 4.72 -11.16 16.33
N GLY A 9 4.11 -12.04 17.13
CA GLY A 9 2.69 -11.96 17.49
C GLY A 9 2.36 -10.98 18.62
N ASN A 10 3.37 -10.33 19.23
CA ASN A 10 3.13 -9.42 20.34
C ASN A 10 2.84 -8.00 19.82
N LYS A 11 1.61 -7.51 20.08
CA LYS A 11 1.14 -6.16 19.69
C LYS A 11 2.12 -5.04 20.09
N TYR A 12 2.76 -5.16 21.26
CA TYR A 12 3.72 -4.17 21.74
C TYR A 12 5.01 -4.17 20.91
N LEU A 13 5.47 -5.34 20.45
CA LEU A 13 6.66 -5.45 19.60
C LEU A 13 6.39 -4.85 18.21
N ALA A 14 5.20 -5.10 17.66
CA ALA A 14 4.78 -4.48 16.40
C ALA A 14 4.74 -2.95 16.50
N SER A 15 4.16 -2.39 17.58
CA SER A 15 4.15 -0.94 17.80
C SER A 15 5.55 -0.35 17.93
N ILE A 16 6.47 -1.00 18.64
CA ILE A 16 7.85 -0.53 18.78
C ILE A 16 8.58 -0.53 17.44
N ILE A 17 8.40 -1.57 16.62
CA ILE A 17 8.98 -1.63 15.27
C ILE A 17 8.42 -0.52 14.38
N THR A 18 7.10 -0.31 14.38
CA THR A 18 6.47 0.76 13.58
C THR A 18 6.95 2.14 14.00
N VAL A 19 7.02 2.41 15.31
CA VAL A 19 7.51 3.69 15.85
C VAL A 19 9.00 3.87 15.55
N GLY A 20 9.81 2.82 15.68
CA GLY A 20 11.23 2.85 15.33
C GLY A 20 11.47 3.15 13.85
N CYS A 21 10.75 2.46 12.95
CA CYS A 21 10.81 2.75 11.52
C CYS A 21 10.31 4.17 11.19
N GLY A 22 9.24 4.64 11.82
CA GLY A 22 8.74 6.01 11.67
C GLY A 22 9.74 7.06 12.16
N GLY A 23 10.43 6.80 13.27
CA GLY A 23 11.49 7.64 13.80
C GLY A 23 12.70 7.71 12.86
N LEU A 24 13.13 6.57 12.31
CA LEU A 24 14.20 6.53 11.30
C LEU A 24 13.83 7.29 10.02
N LEU A 25 12.56 7.24 9.63
CA LEU A 25 12.03 8.01 8.51
C LEU A 25 12.00 9.52 8.78
N SER A 26 11.77 9.94 10.03
CA SER A 26 11.81 11.35 10.42
C SER A 26 13.20 11.97 10.32
N LEU A 27 14.26 11.16 10.27
CA LEU A 27 15.62 11.62 10.01
C LEU A 27 15.90 11.85 8.52
N SER A 28 15.01 11.39 7.64
CA SER A 28 15.07 11.62 6.19
C SER A 28 14.34 12.91 5.81
N ASP A 29 14.69 13.49 4.66
CA ASP A 29 14.11 14.74 4.18
C ASP A 29 12.58 14.68 4.03
N TRP A 30 11.87 15.63 4.65
CA TRP A 30 10.41 15.77 4.60
C TRP A 30 9.83 15.71 3.19
N LYS A 31 10.52 16.35 2.22
CA LYS A 31 10.07 16.44 0.83
C LYS A 31 9.97 15.08 0.14
N VAL A 32 10.77 14.10 0.57
CA VAL A 32 10.83 12.76 -0.03
C VAL A 32 9.90 11.80 0.71
N VAL A 33 9.65 12.03 2.00
CA VAL A 33 8.70 11.25 2.81
C VAL A 33 7.25 11.56 2.45
N TRP A 34 6.92 12.82 2.15
CA TRP A 34 5.53 13.22 1.87
C TRP A 34 4.88 12.47 0.69
N PRO A 35 5.53 12.28 -0.47
CA PRO A 35 4.97 11.50 -1.58
C PRO A 35 4.67 10.03 -1.25
N ILE A 36 5.45 9.38 -0.37
CA ILE A 36 5.25 7.96 -0.05
C ILE A 36 3.96 7.76 0.76
N PHE A 37 3.61 8.72 1.61
CA PHE A 37 2.32 8.74 2.31
C PHE A 37 1.16 8.91 1.33
N GLY A 38 1.32 9.76 0.31
CA GLY A 38 0.34 9.91 -0.77
C GLY A 38 0.08 8.59 -1.51
N CYS A 39 1.14 7.86 -1.88
CA CYS A 39 1.04 6.58 -2.56
C CYS A 39 0.40 5.49 -1.66
N ALA A 40 0.79 5.42 -0.38
CA ALA A 40 0.19 4.49 0.58
C ALA A 40 -1.32 4.72 0.75
N ASN A 41 -1.75 5.98 0.83
CA ASN A 41 -3.17 6.33 0.96
C ASN A 41 -3.99 5.92 -0.29
N GLN A 42 -3.40 6.04 -1.48
CA GLN A 42 -4.03 5.58 -2.72
C GLN A 42 -4.19 4.05 -2.73
N LEU A 43 -3.22 3.30 -2.20
CA LEU A 43 -3.32 1.84 -2.07
C LEU A 43 -4.41 1.41 -1.10
N ILE A 44 -4.55 2.09 0.05
CA ILE A 44 -5.63 1.81 1.02
C ILE A 44 -6.99 2.15 0.41
N ALA A 45 -7.09 3.24 -0.35
CA ALA A 45 -8.31 3.58 -1.10
C ALA A 45 -8.66 2.48 -2.11
N LEU A 46 -7.67 2.00 -2.86
CA LEU A 46 -7.85 0.90 -3.81
C LEU A 46 -8.30 -0.40 -3.12
N PHE A 47 -7.71 -0.75 -1.98
CA PHE A 47 -8.15 -1.89 -1.16
C PHE A 47 -9.61 -1.76 -0.75
N THR A 48 -10.00 -0.58 -0.26
CA THR A 48 -11.37 -0.28 0.17
C THR A 48 -12.37 -0.45 -0.97
N PHE A 49 -12.06 0.02 -2.17
CA PHE A 49 -12.94 -0.14 -3.33
C PHE A 49 -13.10 -1.61 -3.75
N VAL A 50 -12.04 -2.41 -3.71
CA VAL A 50 -12.12 -3.85 -4.03
C VAL A 50 -12.96 -4.62 -3.01
N VAL A 51 -12.82 -4.28 -1.71
CA VAL A 51 -13.67 -4.84 -0.65
C VAL A 51 -15.14 -4.46 -0.87
N MET A 52 -15.41 -3.17 -1.14
CA MET A 52 -16.76 -2.69 -1.45
C MET A 52 -17.37 -3.36 -2.68
N LEU A 53 -16.60 -3.51 -3.76
CA LEU A 53 -17.05 -4.16 -4.99
C LEU A 53 -17.40 -5.62 -4.74
N THR A 54 -16.54 -6.35 -4.02
CA THR A 54 -16.78 -7.76 -3.68
C THR A 54 -18.02 -7.91 -2.78
N TRP A 55 -18.21 -6.98 -1.83
CA TRP A 55 -19.41 -6.94 -0.98
C TRP A 55 -20.68 -6.64 -1.78
N LEU A 56 -20.66 -5.65 -2.68
CA LEU A 56 -21.83 -5.33 -3.53
C LEU A 56 -22.18 -6.48 -4.48
N LYS A 57 -21.16 -7.16 -5.05
CA LYS A 57 -21.34 -8.35 -5.89
C LYS A 57 -22.04 -9.47 -5.10
N ARG A 58 -21.62 -9.72 -3.86
CA ARG A 58 -22.27 -10.70 -2.96
C ARG A 58 -23.70 -10.31 -2.57
N ASN A 59 -23.98 -9.02 -2.40
CA ASN A 59 -25.31 -8.53 -2.05
C ASN A 59 -26.22 -8.27 -3.26
N ASN A 60 -25.79 -8.65 -4.48
CA ASN A 60 -26.56 -8.49 -5.72
C ASN A 60 -27.05 -7.03 -5.95
N ARG A 61 -26.28 -6.05 -5.48
CA ARG A 61 -26.58 -4.61 -5.61
C ARG A 61 -25.85 -4.03 -6.83
N ARG A 62 -26.43 -3.00 -7.45
CA ARG A 62 -25.81 -2.30 -8.60
C ARG A 62 -24.44 -1.75 -8.19
N TYR A 63 -23.38 -2.26 -8.81
CA TYR A 63 -21.99 -1.91 -8.53
C TYR A 63 -21.38 -0.94 -9.56
N GLY A 64 -22.16 -0.55 -10.58
CA GLY A 64 -21.69 0.33 -11.67
C GLY A 64 -21.19 1.71 -11.22
N MET A 65 -21.77 2.28 -10.15
CA MET A 65 -21.34 3.58 -9.62
C MET A 65 -19.96 3.54 -8.97
N ILE A 66 -19.54 2.39 -8.42
CA ILE A 66 -18.25 2.23 -7.73
C ILE A 66 -17.13 1.80 -8.69
N ILE A 67 -17.46 1.14 -9.80
CA ILE A 67 -16.46 0.74 -10.80
C ILE A 67 -15.72 1.95 -11.38
N ILE A 68 -16.45 3.03 -11.68
CA ILE A 68 -15.89 4.25 -12.29
C ILE A 68 -14.77 4.85 -11.42
N PRO A 69 -15.00 5.20 -10.12
CA PRO A 69 -13.94 5.70 -9.26
C PRO A 69 -12.86 4.65 -8.98
N MET A 70 -13.21 3.35 -8.94
CA MET A 70 -12.22 2.29 -8.72
C MET A 70 -11.18 2.20 -9.85
N ILE A 71 -11.62 2.27 -11.11
CA ILE A 71 -10.71 2.21 -12.27
C ILE A 71 -9.82 3.46 -12.32
N LEU A 72 -10.39 4.65 -12.08
CA LEU A 72 -9.62 5.89 -12.04
C LEU A 72 -8.55 5.85 -10.94
N MET A 73 -8.93 5.43 -9.73
CA MET A 73 -8.00 5.27 -8.62
C MET A 73 -6.90 4.25 -8.95
N PHE A 74 -7.24 3.15 -9.63
CA PHE A 74 -6.24 2.17 -10.05
C PHE A 74 -5.20 2.78 -11.00
N ILE A 75 -5.63 3.55 -12.00
CA ILE A 75 -4.73 4.23 -12.95
C ILE A 75 -3.86 5.26 -12.23
N ILE A 76 -4.45 6.08 -11.36
CA ILE A 76 -3.73 7.11 -10.58
C ILE A 76 -2.66 6.45 -9.70
N THR A 77 -3.00 5.34 -9.04
CA THR A 77 -2.07 4.60 -8.18
C THR A 77 -0.91 4.06 -8.98
N PHE A 78 -1.16 3.46 -10.16
CA PHE A 78 -0.11 2.95 -11.04
C PHE A 78 0.85 4.06 -11.53
N ALA A 79 0.29 5.20 -11.96
CA ALA A 79 1.08 6.37 -12.37
C ALA A 79 1.86 6.99 -11.20
N GLY A 80 1.28 6.97 -9.99
CA GLY A 80 1.92 7.41 -8.75
C GLY A 80 3.11 6.53 -8.38
N LEU A 81 2.94 5.20 -8.44
CA LEU A 81 4.01 4.24 -8.16
C LEU A 81 5.19 4.37 -9.12
N ILE A 82 4.93 4.55 -10.42
CA ILE A 82 6.00 4.74 -11.42
C ILE A 82 6.80 6.00 -11.10
N ARG A 83 6.11 7.12 -10.85
CA ARG A 83 6.78 8.37 -10.46
C ARG A 83 7.56 8.23 -9.16
N GLN A 84 6.98 7.56 -8.16
CA GLN A 84 7.63 7.32 -6.87
C GLN A 84 8.90 6.49 -7.04
N ALA A 85 8.88 5.46 -7.89
CA ALA A 85 10.06 4.65 -8.21
C ALA A 85 11.16 5.51 -8.82
N GLN A 86 10.83 6.34 -9.82
CA GLN A 86 11.79 7.25 -10.48
C GLN A 86 12.41 8.25 -9.49
N THR A 87 11.59 8.85 -8.62
CA THR A 87 12.08 9.77 -7.58
C THR A 87 12.96 9.07 -6.55
N SER A 88 12.66 7.81 -6.20
CA SER A 88 13.49 7.01 -5.29
C SER A 88 14.86 6.66 -5.88
N PHE A 89 15.00 6.55 -7.22
CA PHE A 89 16.30 6.36 -7.87
C PHE A 89 17.14 7.64 -7.93
N GLN A 90 16.51 8.81 -8.10
CA GLN A 90 17.22 10.09 -8.26
C GLN A 90 17.71 10.69 -6.94
N SER A 91 17.16 10.27 -5.81
CA SER A 91 17.41 10.91 -4.52
C SER A 91 18.50 10.25 -3.68
N GLU A 92 19.20 9.20 -4.18
CA GLU A 92 20.25 8.41 -3.47
C GLU A 92 19.88 7.92 -2.04
N ASN A 93 18.63 8.07 -1.65
CA ASN A 93 18.13 7.72 -0.34
C ASN A 93 17.76 6.23 -0.31
N PHE A 94 18.73 5.39 0.05
CA PHE A 94 18.56 3.93 0.16
C PHE A 94 17.33 3.51 0.99
N LEU A 95 17.00 4.26 2.05
CA LEU A 95 15.88 3.95 2.94
C LEU A 95 14.52 4.14 2.26
N LEU A 96 14.35 5.19 1.46
CA LEU A 96 13.11 5.42 0.71
C LEU A 96 12.99 4.52 -0.52
N SER A 97 14.10 4.18 -1.17
CA SER A 97 14.11 3.18 -2.24
C SER A 97 13.62 1.82 -1.73
N PHE A 98 14.06 1.40 -0.55
CA PHE A 98 13.60 0.17 0.10
C PHE A 98 12.09 0.20 0.41
N LEU A 99 11.59 1.29 1.00
CA LEU A 99 10.16 1.44 1.32
C LEU A 99 9.28 1.50 0.06
N SER A 100 9.69 2.26 -0.96
CA SER A 100 9.01 2.29 -2.25
C SER A 100 8.99 0.91 -2.90
N GLY A 101 10.10 0.16 -2.83
CA GLY A 101 10.18 -1.21 -3.31
C GLY A 101 9.18 -2.14 -2.62
N ILE A 102 9.07 -2.04 -1.29
CA ILE A 102 8.04 -2.76 -0.52
C ILE A 102 6.63 -2.40 -1.00
N LEU A 103 6.33 -1.11 -1.18
CA LEU A 103 5.02 -0.68 -1.67
C LEU A 103 4.71 -1.25 -3.07
N ILE A 104 5.70 -1.29 -3.97
CA ILE A 104 5.55 -1.86 -5.32
C ILE A 104 5.22 -3.35 -5.24
N VAL A 105 5.95 -4.11 -4.41
CA VAL A 105 5.70 -5.55 -4.22
C VAL A 105 4.30 -5.79 -3.67
N ILE A 106 3.88 -5.03 -2.65
CA ILE A 106 2.53 -5.11 -2.08
C ILE A 106 1.48 -4.80 -3.14
N THR A 107 1.73 -3.79 -3.99
CA THR A 107 0.79 -3.39 -5.02
C THR A 107 0.62 -4.47 -6.08
N ILE A 108 1.71 -5.07 -6.56
CA ILE A 108 1.66 -6.18 -7.52
C ILE A 108 0.89 -7.36 -6.93
N PHE A 109 1.21 -7.75 -5.70
CA PHE A 109 0.49 -8.78 -4.97
C PHE A 109 -1.00 -8.45 -4.88
N PHE A 110 -1.34 -7.22 -4.54
CA PHE A 110 -2.72 -6.78 -4.41
C PHE A 110 -3.47 -6.83 -5.75
N VAL A 111 -2.89 -6.35 -6.86
CA VAL A 111 -3.51 -6.42 -8.19
C VAL A 111 -3.85 -7.87 -8.57
N ILE A 112 -2.93 -8.79 -8.30
CA ILE A 112 -3.13 -10.22 -8.57
C ILE A 112 -4.29 -10.79 -7.73
N ASN A 113 -4.33 -10.46 -6.43
CA ASN A 113 -5.38 -10.95 -5.53
C ASN A 113 -6.75 -10.32 -5.81
N SER A 114 -6.79 -9.03 -6.15
CA SER A 114 -8.01 -8.31 -6.51
C SER A 114 -8.69 -8.95 -7.73
N ARG A 115 -7.93 -9.29 -8.78
CA ARG A 115 -8.47 -9.99 -9.96
C ARG A 115 -9.12 -11.33 -9.58
N LYS A 116 -8.50 -12.09 -8.68
CA LYS A 116 -9.07 -13.35 -8.19
C LYS A 116 -10.37 -13.10 -7.40
N SER A 117 -10.39 -12.12 -6.50
CA SER A 117 -11.55 -11.79 -5.67
C SER A 117 -12.76 -11.30 -6.46
N VAL A 118 -12.54 -10.58 -7.56
CA VAL A 118 -13.63 -10.07 -8.40
C VAL A 118 -14.15 -11.15 -9.37
N ASN A 119 -13.32 -12.12 -9.76
CA ASN A 119 -13.74 -13.18 -10.69
C ASN A 119 -14.30 -14.43 -9.99
N SER A 120 -14.01 -14.64 -8.71
CA SER A 120 -14.70 -15.60 -7.83
C SER A 120 -16.02 -15.05 -7.28
#